data_AF-A0A923Q4U6-F1
#
_entry.id   AF-A0A923Q4U6-F1
#
_cell.length_a   1.000
_cell.length_b   1.000
_cell.length_c   1.000
_cell.angle_alpha   90.00
_cell.angle_beta   90.00
_cell.angle_gamma   90.00
#
_symmetry.space_group_name_H-M   'P 1'
#
loop_
_entity.id
_entity.type
_entity.pdbx_description
1 polymer ?
#
loop_
_entity_poly.entity_id
_entity_poly.type
_entity_poly.pdbx_seq_one_letter_code
_entity_poly.pdbx_strand_id
1 'polypeptide(L)'
;VTPGVEAHTHEYVMTGQEDQKFGFSLASGAAAEVVRRALTLPSLELVGLHCHIGSQIFDVHGFTLAAHRMVGLMAEIRAEHDVVLPELDLGGGQGIAYTSADTPMDLYDYAAGLRLVVEKVCAEFGLPMPRLAVEPGRAISGPTTVTLYEVGTVKELPGLRTYVSIDGGMSDNIRTALYDARYTVVLASRSSTAQPSNVTLCGKHCESGDIVAHDVPLPADLAPGDLVAVPASGAYHRSMASNYNHVPRPPVVAVKDGVARLLVRRETEQDLLALDVADE
;
A
#
# COMPACT_ATOMS: atom_id res chain seq x y z
N VAL A 1 3.73 -2.94 19.28
CA VAL A 1 4.01 -1.78 20.16
C VAL A 1 3.69 -0.53 19.38
N THR A 2 3.13 0.48 20.05
CA THR A 2 2.86 1.78 19.46
C THR A 2 3.94 2.74 19.92
N PRO A 3 4.97 2.99 19.09
CA PRO A 3 6.11 3.79 19.50
C PRO A 3 5.77 5.28 19.50
N GLY A 4 4.65 5.73 18.93
CA GLY A 4 4.30 7.16 18.78
C GLY A 4 5.19 7.87 17.75
N VAL A 5 5.57 7.15 16.70
CA VAL A 5 6.43 7.63 15.62
C VAL A 5 5.68 7.52 14.31
N GLU A 6 5.81 8.55 13.48
CA GLU A 6 5.15 8.68 12.21
C GLU A 6 6.18 8.97 11.12
N ALA A 7 6.13 8.17 10.04
CA ALA A 7 6.92 8.40 8.85
C ALA A 7 5.95 8.69 7.69
N HIS A 8 5.78 9.96 7.32
CA HIS A 8 4.78 10.36 6.33
C HIS A 8 5.28 11.27 5.21
N THR A 9 4.60 11.11 4.07
CA THR A 9 4.52 12.05 2.94
C THR A 9 3.11 12.66 2.78
N HIS A 10 2.01 12.04 3.29
CA HIS A 10 0.62 12.52 3.14
C HIS A 10 -0.33 12.15 4.30
N GLU A 11 -1.34 13.00 4.58
CA GLU A 11 -2.24 12.98 5.76
C GLU A 11 -3.28 11.84 5.83
N TYR A 12 -3.59 11.14 4.73
CA TYR A 12 -4.74 10.21 4.66
C TYR A 12 -4.39 8.72 4.95
N VAL A 13 -3.12 8.38 5.22
CA VAL A 13 -2.69 7.00 5.49
C VAL A 13 -1.95 6.92 6.83
N MET A 14 -2.70 7.06 7.92
CA MET A 14 -2.15 7.15 9.28
C MET A 14 -2.01 5.76 9.93
N THR A 15 -0.77 5.37 10.26
CA THR A 15 -0.46 4.18 11.07
C THR A 15 0.81 4.47 11.89
N GLY A 16 0.75 4.39 13.24
CA GLY A 16 1.91 4.63 14.12
C GLY A 16 1.70 5.66 15.24
N GLN A 17 0.61 6.43 15.17
CA GLN A 17 0.16 7.35 16.22
C GLN A 17 -0.27 6.64 17.50
N GLU A 18 -0.39 7.37 18.61
CA GLU A 18 -1.02 6.82 19.82
C GLU A 18 -2.53 6.66 19.66
N ASP A 19 -3.20 7.61 18.97
CA ASP A 19 -4.65 7.57 18.75
C ASP A 19 -5.01 6.68 17.55
N GLN A 20 -4.86 5.37 17.76
CA GLN A 20 -5.21 4.35 16.78
C GLN A 20 -5.45 3.01 17.48
N LYS A 21 -6.09 2.08 16.77
CA LYS A 21 -6.60 0.83 17.36
C LYS A 21 -5.55 -0.27 17.58
N PHE A 22 -4.35 -0.14 17.03
CA PHE A 22 -3.33 -1.20 17.04
C PHE A 22 -2.30 -0.99 18.15
N GLY A 23 -1.77 -2.11 18.63
CA GLY A 23 -0.61 -2.13 19.51
C GLY A 23 -0.91 -1.69 20.94
N PHE A 24 0.16 -1.64 21.73
CA PHE A 24 0.16 -1.19 23.12
C PHE A 24 1.10 0.02 23.20
N SER A 25 0.61 1.13 23.75
CA SER A 25 1.37 2.39 23.82
C SER A 25 2.62 2.23 24.68
N LEU A 26 3.72 2.75 24.15
CA LEU A 26 4.98 2.86 24.89
C LEU A 26 4.88 3.93 25.98
N ALA A 27 4.31 5.11 25.68
CA ALA A 27 4.29 6.24 26.61
C ALA A 27 3.40 5.99 27.84
N SER A 28 2.30 5.25 27.67
CA SER A 28 1.41 4.88 28.77
C SER A 28 1.94 3.73 29.64
N GLY A 29 3.02 3.06 29.23
CA GLY A 29 3.53 1.84 29.87
C GLY A 29 2.74 0.57 29.57
N ALA A 30 1.69 0.64 28.75
CA ALA A 30 0.88 -0.52 28.38
C ALA A 30 1.71 -1.62 27.70
N ALA A 31 2.70 -1.25 26.88
CA ALA A 31 3.62 -2.20 26.25
C ALA A 31 4.43 -3.01 27.30
N ALA A 32 4.96 -2.34 28.32
CA ALA A 32 5.72 -2.99 29.38
C ALA A 32 4.83 -3.94 30.20
N GLU A 33 3.58 -3.55 30.50
CA GLU A 33 2.63 -4.39 31.22
C GLU A 33 2.29 -5.68 30.46
N VAL A 34 2.10 -5.58 29.14
CA VAL A 34 1.87 -6.77 28.31
C VAL A 34 3.07 -7.68 28.29
N VAL A 35 4.30 -7.14 28.27
CA VAL A 35 5.52 -7.94 28.36
C VAL A 35 5.60 -8.68 29.69
N ARG A 36 5.40 -7.99 30.83
CA ARG A 36 5.36 -8.62 32.15
C ARG A 36 4.39 -9.78 32.18
N ARG A 37 3.17 -9.56 31.68
CA ARG A 37 2.15 -10.61 31.63
C ARG A 37 2.55 -11.76 30.70
N ALA A 38 3.05 -11.48 29.51
CA ALA A 38 3.46 -12.50 28.54
C ALA A 38 4.54 -13.44 29.13
N LEU A 39 5.51 -12.89 29.86
CA LEU A 39 6.56 -13.67 30.51
C LEU A 39 6.07 -14.58 31.65
N THR A 40 4.87 -14.34 32.21
CA THR A 40 4.28 -15.22 33.23
C THR A 40 3.49 -16.41 32.66
N LEU A 41 3.22 -16.42 31.36
CA LEU A 41 2.34 -17.39 30.72
C LEU A 41 3.16 -18.54 30.11
N PRO A 42 3.11 -19.77 30.66
CA PRO A 42 3.94 -20.89 30.20
C PRO A 42 3.57 -21.39 28.79
N SER A 43 2.41 -20.97 28.26
CA SER A 43 1.97 -21.31 26.91
C SER A 43 2.45 -20.30 25.85
N LEU A 44 3.20 -19.27 26.22
CA LEU A 44 3.69 -18.23 25.32
C LEU A 44 5.22 -18.10 25.45
N GLU A 45 5.87 -17.86 24.33
CA GLU A 45 7.27 -17.47 24.26
C GLU A 45 7.36 -16.08 23.64
N LEU A 46 7.83 -15.09 24.41
CA LEU A 46 8.03 -13.74 23.91
C LEU A 46 9.40 -13.67 23.21
N VAL A 47 9.40 -13.65 21.88
CA VAL A 47 10.63 -13.66 21.05
C VAL A 47 11.04 -12.28 20.52
N GLY A 48 10.17 -11.28 20.61
CA GLY A 48 10.46 -9.99 20.00
C GLY A 48 9.36 -8.96 20.18
N LEU A 49 9.64 -7.77 19.63
CA LEU A 49 8.69 -6.67 19.56
C LEU A 49 8.42 -6.31 18.09
N HIS A 50 7.22 -5.79 17.84
CA HIS A 50 6.79 -5.33 16.52
C HIS A 50 6.34 -3.87 16.58
N CYS A 51 6.62 -3.09 15.54
CA CYS A 51 5.91 -1.85 15.26
C CYS A 51 5.72 -1.64 13.75
N HIS A 52 4.75 -0.79 13.38
CA HIS A 52 4.50 -0.36 12.01
C HIS A 52 4.21 1.14 12.03
N ILE A 53 5.03 1.93 11.32
CA ILE A 53 5.11 3.40 11.53
C ILE A 53 4.58 4.25 10.39
N GLY A 54 4.07 3.64 9.31
CA GLY A 54 3.54 4.40 8.19
C GLY A 54 3.42 3.61 6.89
N SER A 55 3.02 4.31 5.84
CA SER A 55 2.93 3.82 4.46
C SER A 55 3.50 4.87 3.51
N GLN A 56 4.00 4.45 2.35
CA GLN A 56 4.68 5.33 1.39
C GLN A 56 5.90 6.06 1.99
N ILE A 57 6.68 5.33 2.77
CA ILE A 57 7.91 5.83 3.39
C ILE A 57 9.04 5.73 2.36
N PHE A 58 9.67 6.87 2.04
CA PHE A 58 10.71 6.95 1.01
C PHE A 58 12.13 6.88 1.56
N ASP A 59 12.33 7.01 2.87
CA ASP A 59 13.65 6.99 3.50
C ASP A 59 13.67 6.29 4.87
N VAL A 60 14.84 6.25 5.50
CA VAL A 60 15.06 5.57 6.79
C VAL A 60 14.98 6.50 8.01
N HIS A 61 14.75 7.80 7.83
CA HIS A 61 14.83 8.78 8.93
C HIS A 61 13.77 8.49 9.99
N GLY A 62 12.53 8.20 9.58
CA GLY A 62 11.45 7.83 10.50
C GLY A 62 11.74 6.56 11.31
N PHE A 63 12.51 5.62 10.75
CA PHE A 63 12.91 4.40 11.45
C PHE A 63 13.98 4.63 12.51
N THR A 64 14.72 5.74 12.46
CA THR A 64 15.72 6.05 13.49
C THR A 64 15.08 6.25 14.85
N LEU A 65 14.04 7.08 14.92
CA LEU A 65 13.30 7.32 16.15
C LEU A 65 12.52 6.07 16.60
N ALA A 66 11.93 5.35 15.65
CA ALA A 66 11.22 4.10 15.94
C ALA A 66 12.17 3.05 16.55
N ALA A 67 13.34 2.83 15.94
CA ALA A 67 14.36 1.92 16.45
C ALA A 67 14.83 2.34 17.85
N HIS A 68 15.08 3.63 18.09
CA HIS A 68 15.48 4.15 19.40
C HIS A 68 14.46 3.79 20.49
N ARG A 69 13.17 4.01 20.22
CA ARG A 69 12.09 3.70 21.16
C ARG A 69 11.89 2.20 21.37
N MET A 70 11.95 1.41 20.30
CA MET A 70 11.74 -0.04 20.37
C MET A 70 12.90 -0.76 21.06
N VAL A 71 14.15 -0.42 20.71
CA VAL A 71 15.34 -0.98 21.35
C VAL A 71 15.46 -0.49 22.80
N GLY A 72 15.04 0.74 23.10
CA GLY A 72 14.92 1.23 24.47
C GLY A 72 14.01 0.34 25.32
N LEU A 73 12.82 -0.01 24.81
CA LEU A 73 11.93 -0.97 25.48
C LEU A 73 12.58 -2.36 25.63
N MET A 74 13.30 -2.86 24.62
CA MET A 74 14.04 -4.13 24.76
C MET A 74 15.11 -4.06 25.86
N ALA A 75 15.74 -2.90 26.05
CA ALA A 75 16.75 -2.69 27.10
C ALA A 75 16.11 -2.67 28.49
N GLU A 76 14.94 -2.05 28.63
CA GLU A 76 14.12 -2.08 29.85
C GLU A 76 13.71 -3.52 30.20
N ILE A 77 13.26 -4.30 29.21
CA ILE A 77 12.88 -5.71 29.40
C ILE A 77 14.07 -6.54 29.90
N ARG A 78 15.26 -6.35 29.31
CA ARG A 78 16.49 -7.01 29.79
C ARG A 78 16.80 -6.60 31.23
N ALA A 79 16.72 -5.31 31.55
CA ALA A 79 17.04 -4.82 32.89
C ALA A 79 16.06 -5.32 33.96
N GLU A 80 14.76 -5.42 33.63
CA GLU A 80 13.72 -5.84 34.57
C GLU A 80 13.61 -7.36 34.72
N HIS A 81 13.87 -8.12 33.65
CA HIS A 81 13.56 -9.55 33.61
C HIS A 81 14.75 -10.46 33.25
N ASP A 82 15.93 -9.91 32.96
CA ASP A 82 17.10 -10.66 32.44
C ASP A 82 16.80 -11.42 31.14
N VAL A 83 15.86 -10.89 30.35
CA VAL A 83 15.44 -11.46 29.06
C VAL A 83 15.98 -10.60 27.92
N VAL A 84 16.76 -11.20 27.03
CA VAL A 84 17.19 -10.58 25.77
C VAL A 84 16.31 -11.09 24.65
N LEU A 85 15.49 -10.21 24.08
CA LEU A 85 14.61 -10.57 22.98
C LEU A 85 15.41 -10.74 21.67
N PRO A 86 15.34 -11.89 21.00
CA PRO A 86 16.12 -12.16 19.79
C PRO A 86 15.62 -11.44 18.53
N GLU A 87 14.39 -10.91 18.50
CA GLU A 87 13.78 -10.36 17.29
C GLU A 87 13.25 -8.95 17.46
N LEU A 88 13.37 -8.16 16.39
CA LEU A 88 12.73 -6.86 16.25
C LEU A 88 12.13 -6.75 14.86
N ASP A 89 10.82 -6.56 14.79
CA ASP A 89 10.10 -6.31 13.55
C ASP A 89 9.73 -4.82 13.45
N LEU A 90 10.22 -4.15 12.41
CA LEU A 90 9.93 -2.75 12.15
C LEU A 90 8.82 -2.55 11.10
N GLY A 91 8.14 -3.63 10.73
CA GLY A 91 6.97 -3.60 9.88
C GLY A 91 7.28 -3.24 8.44
N GLY A 92 6.24 -2.79 7.74
CA GLY A 92 6.26 -2.47 6.32
C GLY A 92 6.29 -0.96 6.06
N GLY A 93 5.57 -0.57 5.01
CA GLY A 93 5.37 0.85 4.67
C GLY A 93 6.33 1.38 3.61
N GLN A 94 7.26 0.55 3.12
CA GLN A 94 8.20 0.92 2.06
C GLN A 94 7.44 1.43 0.84
N GLY A 95 7.81 2.64 0.41
CA GLY A 95 7.14 3.34 -0.66
C GLY A 95 7.50 2.81 -2.04
N ILE A 96 6.63 3.07 -2.99
CA ILE A 96 6.85 2.88 -4.42
C ILE A 96 6.51 4.15 -5.17
N ALA A 97 6.98 4.25 -6.41
CA ALA A 97 6.56 5.32 -7.31
C ALA A 97 5.20 5.01 -7.94
N TYR A 98 4.21 5.86 -7.71
CA TYR A 98 2.93 5.87 -8.43
C TYR A 98 2.93 6.89 -9.57
N THR A 99 3.71 7.96 -9.40
CA THR A 99 3.92 9.04 -10.36
C THR A 99 5.42 9.28 -10.56
N SER A 100 5.78 10.02 -11.60
CA SER A 100 7.17 10.42 -11.83
C SER A 100 7.73 11.41 -10.79
N ALA A 101 6.87 11.97 -9.93
CA ALA A 101 7.29 12.83 -8.82
C ALA A 101 7.75 12.03 -7.59
N ASP A 102 7.39 10.75 -7.51
CA ASP A 102 7.76 9.89 -6.40
C ASP A 102 9.19 9.38 -6.56
N THR A 103 10.02 9.57 -5.54
CA THR A 103 11.44 9.15 -5.53
C THR A 103 11.73 8.26 -4.32
N PRO A 104 11.18 7.03 -4.25
CA PRO A 104 11.50 6.10 -3.17
C PRO A 104 12.99 5.72 -3.20
N MET A 105 13.59 5.57 -2.03
CA MET A 105 14.94 5.03 -1.90
C MET A 105 15.03 3.62 -2.50
N ASP A 106 16.20 3.29 -3.06
CA ASP A 106 16.49 1.93 -3.53
C ASP A 106 16.34 0.93 -2.38
N LEU A 107 15.82 -0.26 -2.68
CA LEU A 107 15.50 -1.25 -1.64
C LEU A 107 16.75 -1.78 -0.92
N TYR A 108 17.88 -1.91 -1.61
CA TYR A 108 19.14 -2.34 -1.00
C TYR A 108 19.71 -1.26 -0.08
N ASP A 109 19.66 0.01 -0.52
CA ASP A 109 20.07 1.15 0.29
C ASP A 109 19.18 1.30 1.53
N TYR A 110 17.87 1.12 1.36
CA TYR A 110 16.92 1.14 2.46
C TYR A 110 17.21 0.03 3.48
N ALA A 111 17.42 -1.21 3.03
CA ALA A 111 17.73 -2.34 3.92
C ALA A 111 19.08 -2.14 4.65
N ALA A 112 20.11 -1.67 3.95
CA ALA A 112 21.41 -1.36 4.54
C ALA A 112 21.30 -0.23 5.57
N GLY A 113 20.60 0.85 5.24
CA GLY A 113 20.36 1.98 6.12
C GLY A 113 19.60 1.57 7.39
N LEU A 114 18.54 0.77 7.25
CA LEU A 114 17.77 0.27 8.39
C LEU A 114 18.62 -0.61 9.32
N ARG A 115 19.45 -1.50 8.75
CA ARG A 115 20.37 -2.33 9.54
C ARG A 115 21.34 -1.47 10.34
N LEU A 116 21.96 -0.47 9.71
CA LEU A 116 22.91 0.45 10.35
C LEU A 116 22.28 1.26 11.48
N VAL A 117 21.04 1.72 11.27
CA VAL A 117 20.26 2.43 12.30
C VAL A 117 20.08 1.54 13.54
N VAL A 118 19.57 0.32 13.37
CA VAL A 118 19.31 -0.58 14.49
C VAL A 118 20.62 -1.01 15.16
N GLU A 119 21.67 -1.32 14.39
CA GLU A 119 22.99 -1.69 14.91
C GLU A 119 23.58 -0.60 15.80
N LYS A 120 23.51 0.67 15.37
CA LYS A 120 23.96 1.82 16.16
C LYS A 120 23.18 1.96 17.46
N VAL A 121 21.84 1.88 17.39
CA VAL A 121 20.98 2.01 18.57
C VAL A 121 21.19 0.85 19.55
N CYS A 122 21.32 -0.38 19.08
CA CYS A 122 21.65 -1.54 19.92
C CYS A 122 22.97 -1.33 20.66
N ALA A 123 24.00 -0.81 19.98
CA ALA A 123 25.28 -0.48 20.62
C ALA A 123 25.14 0.58 21.72
N GLU A 124 24.31 1.62 21.51
CA GLU A 124 24.03 2.66 22.51
C GLU A 124 23.38 2.09 23.79
N PHE A 125 22.47 1.12 23.66
CA PHE A 125 21.81 0.44 24.78
C PHE A 125 22.58 -0.79 25.29
N GLY A 126 23.74 -1.10 24.70
CA GLY A 126 24.56 -2.27 25.03
C GLY A 126 23.83 -3.60 24.80
N LEU A 127 22.93 -3.69 23.82
CA LEU A 127 22.21 -4.90 23.43
C LEU A 127 22.87 -5.56 22.22
N PRO A 128 22.80 -6.90 22.08
CA PRO A 128 23.15 -7.55 20.82
C PRO A 128 22.18 -7.15 19.71
N MET A 129 22.65 -7.17 18.47
CA MET A 129 21.80 -6.95 17.31
C MET A 129 20.74 -8.06 17.21
N PRO A 130 19.43 -7.74 17.27
CA PRO A 130 18.38 -8.74 17.07
C PRO A 130 18.30 -9.16 15.60
N ARG A 131 17.62 -10.28 15.34
CA ARG A 131 17.11 -10.60 14.01
C ARG A 131 16.10 -9.52 13.61
N LEU A 132 16.48 -8.72 12.63
CA LEU A 132 15.63 -7.66 12.09
C LEU A 132 14.65 -8.24 11.06
N ALA A 133 13.36 -7.96 11.25
CA ALA A 133 12.29 -8.28 10.31
C ALA A 133 11.66 -7.01 9.72
N VAL A 134 11.12 -7.15 8.50
CA VAL A 134 10.32 -6.15 7.79
C VAL A 134 9.14 -6.82 7.09
N GLU A 135 8.07 -6.09 6.86
CA GLU A 135 6.79 -6.60 6.33
C GLU A 135 6.36 -5.91 5.02
N PRO A 136 7.16 -5.94 3.93
CA PRO A 136 6.84 -5.21 2.70
C PRO A 136 5.69 -5.86 1.94
N GLY A 137 4.55 -5.17 1.85
CA GLY A 137 3.45 -5.55 0.96
C GLY A 137 3.50 -4.81 -0.38
N ARG A 138 3.37 -3.48 -0.30
CA ARG A 138 3.29 -2.57 -1.45
C ARG A 138 4.55 -2.62 -2.33
N ALA A 139 5.73 -2.62 -1.70
CA ALA A 139 7.01 -2.62 -2.41
C ALA A 139 7.26 -3.92 -3.21
N ILE A 140 6.68 -5.05 -2.79
CA ILE A 140 6.79 -6.31 -3.53
C ILE A 140 5.76 -6.37 -4.65
N SER A 141 4.48 -6.15 -4.32
CA SER A 141 3.38 -6.44 -5.24
C SER A 141 3.06 -5.29 -6.18
N GLY A 142 3.13 -4.04 -5.71
CA GLY A 142 2.64 -2.86 -6.42
C GLY A 142 3.22 -2.71 -7.82
N PRO A 143 4.55 -2.59 -7.99
CA PRO A 143 5.18 -2.33 -9.29
C PRO A 143 5.05 -3.48 -10.30
N THR A 144 4.70 -4.69 -9.87
CA THR A 144 4.67 -5.88 -10.73
C THR A 144 3.45 -5.96 -11.63
N THR A 145 2.43 -5.14 -11.38
CA THR A 145 1.12 -5.24 -12.04
C THR A 145 0.69 -3.88 -12.56
N VAL A 146 0.00 -3.92 -13.70
CA VAL A 146 -0.71 -2.80 -14.30
C VAL A 146 -2.17 -3.19 -14.47
N THR A 147 -3.09 -2.22 -14.37
CA THR A 147 -4.49 -2.44 -14.74
C THR A 147 -4.71 -1.86 -16.13
N LEU A 148 -5.21 -2.68 -17.05
CA LEU A 148 -5.59 -2.26 -18.39
C LEU A 148 -7.08 -1.97 -18.44
N TYR A 149 -7.44 -0.87 -19.09
CA TYR A 149 -8.81 -0.48 -19.36
C TYR A 149 -9.01 -0.14 -20.83
N GLU A 150 -10.24 -0.32 -21.30
CA GLU A 150 -10.68 0.20 -22.60
C GLU A 150 -11.39 1.55 -22.40
N VAL A 151 -11.02 2.54 -23.21
CA VAL A 151 -11.69 3.84 -23.23
C VAL A 151 -13.06 3.70 -23.86
N GLY A 152 -14.10 4.16 -23.16
CA GLY A 152 -15.46 4.17 -23.64
C GLY A 152 -15.92 5.53 -24.16
N THR A 153 -15.94 6.56 -23.30
CA THR A 153 -16.43 7.90 -23.66
C THR A 153 -15.37 8.95 -23.36
N VAL A 154 -15.14 9.86 -24.31
CA VAL A 154 -14.34 11.07 -24.10
C VAL A 154 -15.27 12.26 -24.16
N LYS A 155 -15.39 12.97 -23.04
CA LYS A 155 -16.28 14.13 -22.89
C LYS A 155 -15.48 15.37 -22.57
N GLU A 156 -15.40 16.27 -23.53
CA GLU A 156 -14.80 17.57 -23.33
C GLU A 156 -15.82 18.56 -22.74
N LEU A 157 -15.42 19.24 -21.68
CA LEU A 157 -16.14 20.38 -21.12
C LEU A 157 -15.25 21.62 -21.31
N PRO A 158 -15.50 22.45 -22.34
CA PRO A 158 -14.66 23.60 -22.66
C PRO A 158 -14.44 24.53 -21.46
N GLY A 159 -13.18 24.88 -21.20
CA GLY A 159 -12.79 25.73 -20.07
C GLY A 159 -12.84 25.06 -18.70
N LEU A 160 -13.24 23.79 -18.62
CA LEU A 160 -13.32 23.02 -17.38
C LEU A 160 -12.36 21.84 -17.40
N ARG A 161 -12.72 20.78 -18.12
CA ARG A 161 -12.10 19.45 -17.98
C ARG A 161 -12.49 18.53 -19.11
N THR A 162 -11.57 17.65 -19.51
CA THR A 162 -11.90 16.46 -20.30
C THR A 162 -12.02 15.25 -19.39
N TYR A 163 -13.17 14.58 -19.46
CA TYR A 163 -13.41 13.30 -18.79
C TYR A 163 -13.22 12.15 -19.77
N VAL A 164 -12.54 11.11 -19.32
CA VAL A 164 -12.34 9.86 -20.08
C VAL A 164 -12.92 8.72 -19.25
N SER A 165 -14.04 8.18 -19.68
CA SER A 165 -14.71 7.05 -19.04
C SER A 165 -14.10 5.73 -19.51
N ILE A 166 -13.81 4.84 -18.57
CA ILE A 166 -13.22 3.52 -18.80
C ILE A 166 -14.15 2.37 -18.36
N ASP A 167 -13.83 1.15 -18.78
CA ASP A 167 -14.62 -0.06 -18.54
C ASP A 167 -14.53 -0.66 -17.12
N GLY A 168 -13.81 0.00 -16.21
CA GLY A 168 -13.71 -0.29 -14.77
C GLY A 168 -14.12 0.90 -13.90
N GLY A 169 -13.42 1.10 -12.78
CA GLY A 169 -13.61 2.24 -11.90
C GLY A 169 -13.25 1.95 -10.45
N MET A 170 -13.95 2.60 -9.53
CA MET A 170 -13.78 2.44 -8.09
C MET A 170 -14.04 1.00 -7.59
N SER A 171 -14.76 0.18 -8.35
CA SER A 171 -14.96 -1.24 -8.02
C SER A 171 -13.67 -2.06 -8.11
N ASP A 172 -12.71 -1.70 -8.95
CA ASP A 172 -11.42 -2.38 -9.08
C ASP A 172 -10.24 -1.52 -8.56
N ASN A 173 -10.40 -0.20 -8.48
CA ASN A 173 -9.46 0.72 -7.86
C ASN A 173 -10.16 1.81 -7.03
N ILE A 174 -10.50 1.47 -5.79
CA ILE A 174 -11.13 2.40 -4.84
C ILE A 174 -10.16 3.46 -4.27
N ARG A 175 -8.85 3.31 -4.50
CA ARG A 175 -7.81 4.01 -3.73
C ARG A 175 -7.80 5.52 -3.95
N THR A 176 -8.18 5.99 -5.13
CA THR A 176 -8.28 7.42 -5.42
C THR A 176 -9.42 8.03 -4.59
N ALA A 177 -10.61 7.42 -4.61
CA ALA A 177 -11.74 7.88 -3.81
C ALA A 177 -11.50 7.75 -2.29
N LEU A 178 -10.80 6.70 -1.85
CA LEU A 178 -10.63 6.40 -0.43
C LEU A 178 -9.42 7.09 0.22
N TYR A 179 -8.34 7.28 -0.52
CA TYR A 179 -7.05 7.75 0.01
C TYR A 179 -6.49 8.95 -0.74
N ASP A 180 -7.24 9.53 -1.68
CA ASP A 180 -6.77 10.56 -2.60
C ASP A 180 -5.51 10.14 -3.38
N ALA A 181 -5.37 8.83 -3.64
CA ALA A 181 -4.20 8.29 -4.34
C ALA A 181 -4.03 8.93 -5.73
N ARG A 182 -2.78 9.25 -6.09
CA ARG A 182 -2.41 9.74 -7.42
C ARG A 182 -1.80 8.61 -8.23
N TYR A 183 -2.06 8.61 -9.53
CA TYR A 183 -1.58 7.57 -10.45
C TYR A 183 -1.09 8.18 -11.76
N THR A 184 -0.04 7.60 -12.31
CA THR A 184 0.25 7.71 -13.75
C THR A 184 -0.77 6.90 -14.55
N VAL A 185 -1.17 7.42 -15.71
CA VAL A 185 -1.97 6.72 -16.71
C VAL A 185 -1.26 6.87 -18.05
N VAL A 186 -1.17 5.79 -18.83
CA VAL A 186 -0.52 5.80 -20.14
C VAL A 186 -1.42 5.20 -21.21
N LEU A 187 -1.33 5.72 -22.44
CA LEU A 187 -1.89 5.05 -23.62
C LEU A 187 -1.07 3.80 -23.93
N ALA A 188 -1.72 2.64 -23.99
CA ALA A 188 -1.07 1.32 -24.07
C ALA A 188 -1.34 0.58 -25.39
N SER A 189 -2.29 1.05 -26.20
CA SER A 189 -2.72 0.38 -27.44
C SER A 189 -1.97 0.84 -28.69
N ARG A 190 -1.45 2.07 -28.71
CA ARG A 190 -0.78 2.68 -29.86
C ARG A 190 0.15 3.82 -29.45
N SER A 191 0.97 4.27 -30.38
CA SER A 191 1.70 5.54 -30.24
C SER A 191 0.85 6.70 -30.75
N SER A 192 1.00 7.86 -30.12
CA SER A 192 0.42 9.12 -30.60
C SER A 192 1.48 10.22 -30.61
N THR A 193 1.39 11.11 -31.60
CA THR A 193 2.17 12.34 -31.68
C THR A 193 1.34 13.58 -31.32
N ALA A 194 0.07 13.39 -30.92
CA ALA A 194 -0.77 14.49 -30.47
C ALA A 194 -0.20 15.08 -29.17
N GLN A 195 -0.32 16.40 -29.02
CA GLN A 195 0.10 17.05 -27.80
C GLN A 195 -0.73 16.53 -26.62
N PRO A 196 -0.11 16.25 -25.45
CA PRO A 196 -0.86 15.84 -24.28
C PRO A 196 -1.86 16.90 -23.83
N SER A 197 -3.04 16.46 -23.40
CA SER A 197 -4.01 17.26 -22.65
C SER A 197 -4.23 16.63 -21.28
N ASN A 198 -4.50 17.47 -20.27
CA ASN A 198 -4.84 16.99 -18.94
C ASN A 198 -6.28 16.49 -18.94
N VAL A 199 -6.46 15.23 -18.58
CA VAL A 199 -7.77 14.59 -18.50
C VAL A 199 -8.00 14.00 -17.12
N THR A 200 -9.26 13.75 -16.78
CA THR A 200 -9.64 12.96 -15.61
C THR A 200 -10.17 11.61 -16.07
N LEU A 201 -9.53 10.56 -15.59
CA LEU A 201 -9.93 9.18 -15.86
C LEU A 201 -11.00 8.78 -14.84
N CYS A 202 -12.22 8.52 -15.30
CA CYS A 202 -13.35 8.14 -14.47
C CYS A 202 -13.86 6.75 -14.85
N GLY A 203 -14.44 6.02 -13.90
CA GLY A 203 -15.05 4.73 -14.17
C GLY A 203 -16.45 4.85 -14.78
N LYS A 204 -17.15 3.72 -14.80
CA LYS A 204 -18.52 3.58 -15.32
C LYS A 204 -19.61 3.50 -14.25
N HIS A 205 -19.26 3.69 -12.98
CA HIS A 205 -20.22 3.63 -11.88
C HIS A 205 -21.11 4.86 -11.83
N CYS A 206 -22.30 4.71 -11.23
CA CYS A 206 -23.27 5.79 -11.11
C CYS A 206 -22.98 6.73 -9.93
N GLU A 207 -21.70 6.97 -9.61
CA GLU A 207 -21.26 7.80 -8.51
C GLU A 207 -20.27 8.86 -9.01
N SER A 208 -20.48 10.11 -8.61
CA SER A 208 -19.65 11.24 -9.05
C SER A 208 -18.19 11.13 -8.59
N GLY A 209 -17.97 10.43 -7.48
CA GLY A 209 -16.66 10.12 -6.93
C GLY A 209 -15.94 8.94 -7.60
N ASP A 210 -16.51 8.34 -8.65
CA ASP A 210 -15.88 7.26 -9.42
C ASP A 210 -14.75 7.78 -10.32
N ILE A 211 -13.68 8.26 -9.68
CA ILE A 211 -12.48 8.77 -10.32
C ILE A 211 -11.34 7.80 -10.05
N VAL A 212 -10.66 7.37 -11.12
CA VAL A 212 -9.47 6.52 -11.04
C VAL A 212 -8.21 7.36 -11.01
N ALA A 213 -8.13 8.44 -11.78
CA ALA A 213 -6.98 9.34 -11.74
C ALA A 213 -7.36 10.78 -12.11
N HIS A 214 -6.84 11.73 -11.34
CA HIS A 214 -7.02 13.17 -11.57
C HIS A 214 -5.89 13.73 -12.42
N ASP A 215 -6.25 14.63 -13.35
CA ASP A 215 -5.34 15.52 -14.08
C ASP A 215 -4.12 14.82 -14.69
N VAL A 216 -4.38 13.71 -15.39
CA VAL A 216 -3.34 12.90 -16.05
C VAL A 216 -3.09 13.39 -17.48
N PRO A 217 -1.82 13.52 -17.90
CA PRO A 217 -1.50 13.93 -19.26
C PRO A 217 -1.64 12.74 -20.22
N LEU A 218 -2.65 12.79 -21.10
CA LEU A 218 -2.85 11.80 -22.17
C LEU A 218 -2.91 12.50 -23.54
N PRO A 219 -2.60 11.80 -24.65
CA PRO A 219 -2.68 12.41 -25.98
C PRO A 219 -4.07 13.00 -26.28
N ALA A 220 -4.12 14.21 -26.85
CA ALA A 220 -5.39 14.87 -27.15
C ALA A 220 -6.24 14.15 -28.21
N ASP A 221 -5.67 13.19 -28.95
CA ASP A 221 -6.37 12.34 -29.90
C ASP A 221 -6.84 11.00 -29.29
N LEU A 222 -6.90 10.89 -27.95
CA LEU A 222 -7.44 9.72 -27.27
C LEU A 222 -8.91 9.51 -27.67
N ALA A 223 -9.28 8.26 -27.98
CA ALA A 223 -10.59 7.94 -28.52
C ALA A 223 -11.18 6.65 -27.91
N PRO A 224 -12.51 6.46 -28.00
CA PRO A 224 -13.14 5.18 -27.68
C PRO A 224 -12.46 4.00 -28.39
N GLY A 225 -12.23 2.91 -27.65
CA GLY A 225 -11.52 1.72 -28.11
C GLY A 225 -10.01 1.74 -27.87
N ASP A 226 -9.40 2.89 -27.53
CA ASP A 226 -8.01 2.92 -27.07
C ASP A 226 -7.88 2.19 -25.73
N LEU A 227 -6.79 1.43 -25.56
CA LEU A 227 -6.42 0.87 -24.26
C LEU A 227 -5.53 1.83 -23.48
N VAL A 228 -5.86 2.06 -22.21
CA VAL A 228 -5.02 2.78 -21.24
C VAL A 228 -4.57 1.86 -20.12
N ALA A 229 -3.39 2.12 -19.56
CA ALA A 229 -2.84 1.37 -18.44
C ALA A 229 -2.63 2.27 -17.23
N VAL A 230 -2.95 1.75 -16.05
CA VAL A 230 -2.61 2.31 -14.74
C VAL A 230 -1.50 1.44 -14.12
N PRO A 231 -0.23 1.91 -14.12
CA PRO A 231 0.86 1.20 -13.47
C PRO A 231 0.73 1.17 -11.94
N ALA A 232 1.56 0.35 -11.29
CA ALA A 232 1.63 0.22 -9.84
C ALA A 232 0.32 -0.26 -9.18
N SER A 233 -0.47 -1.08 -9.90
CA SER A 233 -1.77 -1.54 -9.45
C SER A 233 -1.79 -2.89 -8.71
N GLY A 234 -0.61 -3.48 -8.45
CA GLY A 234 -0.53 -4.81 -7.83
C GLY A 234 -0.85 -4.84 -6.34
N ALA A 235 -0.82 -3.69 -5.67
CA ALA A 235 -1.07 -3.57 -4.24
C ALA A 235 -2.39 -2.86 -3.98
N TYR A 236 -3.26 -3.46 -3.17
CA TYR A 236 -4.50 -2.87 -2.65
C TYR A 236 -5.56 -2.47 -3.69
N HIS A 237 -5.42 -2.87 -4.96
CA HIS A 237 -6.48 -2.70 -5.96
C HIS A 237 -7.42 -3.90 -5.88
N ARG A 238 -6.95 -5.05 -6.37
CA ARG A 238 -7.75 -6.27 -6.38
C ARG A 238 -8.19 -6.73 -4.99
N SER A 239 -7.37 -6.54 -3.96
CA SER A 239 -7.74 -6.93 -2.58
C SER A 239 -8.85 -6.05 -1.99
N MET A 240 -9.07 -4.85 -2.55
CA MET A 240 -10.13 -3.94 -2.15
C MET A 240 -11.27 -3.89 -3.19
N ALA A 241 -11.26 -4.80 -4.16
CA ALA A 241 -12.23 -4.82 -5.23
C ALA A 241 -13.62 -5.23 -4.74
N SER A 242 -14.64 -4.52 -5.20
CA SER A 242 -16.05 -4.74 -4.87
C SER A 242 -16.86 -5.09 -6.11
N ASN A 243 -18.13 -5.46 -5.90
CA ASN A 243 -19.10 -5.63 -6.98
C ASN A 243 -20.09 -4.46 -7.01
N TYR A 244 -19.61 -3.23 -6.74
CA TYR A 244 -20.45 -2.04 -6.82
C TYR A 244 -21.09 -1.94 -8.21
N ASN A 245 -22.40 -1.67 -8.26
CA ASN A 245 -23.24 -1.77 -9.46
C ASN A 245 -23.18 -3.12 -10.19
N HIS A 246 -22.97 -4.23 -9.48
CA HIS A 246 -22.84 -5.58 -10.07
C HIS A 246 -21.75 -5.69 -11.14
N VAL A 247 -20.70 -4.86 -11.06
CA VAL A 247 -19.53 -5.01 -11.95
C VAL A 247 -18.73 -6.25 -11.49
N PRO A 248 -18.52 -7.25 -12.37
CA PRO A 248 -17.72 -8.43 -12.01
C PRO A 248 -16.25 -8.05 -11.81
N ARG A 249 -15.59 -8.58 -10.77
CA ARG A 249 -14.16 -8.33 -10.54
C ARG A 249 -13.33 -8.76 -11.75
N PRO A 250 -12.30 -7.96 -12.13
CA PRO A 250 -11.50 -8.24 -13.32
C PRO A 250 -10.65 -9.51 -13.18
N PRO A 251 -10.28 -10.14 -14.30
CA PRO A 251 -9.32 -11.24 -14.29
C PRO A 251 -7.93 -10.75 -13.89
N VAL A 252 -7.07 -11.66 -13.44
CA VAL A 252 -5.65 -11.42 -13.22
C VAL A 252 -4.86 -12.33 -14.14
N VAL A 253 -3.96 -11.76 -14.93
CA VAL A 253 -3.10 -12.48 -15.87
C VAL A 253 -1.64 -12.23 -15.50
N ALA A 254 -0.86 -13.29 -15.39
CA ALA A 254 0.59 -13.20 -15.30
C ALA A 254 1.19 -13.28 -16.70
N VAL A 255 2.23 -12.49 -16.95
CA VAL A 255 3.05 -12.57 -18.15
C VAL A 255 4.48 -12.88 -17.74
N LYS A 256 5.06 -13.93 -18.31
CA LYS A 256 6.46 -14.30 -18.09
C LYS A 256 7.02 -14.88 -19.38
N ASP A 257 8.20 -14.42 -19.78
CA ASP A 257 8.93 -14.93 -20.97
C ASP A 257 8.08 -14.96 -22.24
N GLY A 258 7.27 -13.91 -22.46
CA GLY A 258 6.37 -13.78 -23.61
C GLY A 258 5.08 -14.62 -23.53
N VAL A 259 4.87 -15.36 -22.43
CA VAL A 259 3.70 -16.23 -22.24
C VAL A 259 2.74 -15.63 -21.22
N ALA A 260 1.47 -15.49 -21.61
CA ALA A 260 0.39 -15.06 -20.74
C ALA A 260 -0.33 -16.27 -20.11
N ARG A 261 -0.59 -16.21 -18.80
CA ARG A 261 -1.34 -17.21 -18.04
C ARG A 261 -2.38 -16.55 -17.15
N LEU A 262 -3.62 -17.00 -17.26
CA LEU A 262 -4.68 -16.60 -16.34
C LEU A 262 -4.36 -17.13 -14.92
N LEU A 263 -4.25 -16.21 -13.96
CA LEU A 263 -4.11 -16.54 -12.54
C LEU A 263 -5.47 -16.62 -11.86
N VAL A 264 -6.33 -15.65 -12.16
CA VAL A 264 -7.68 -15.53 -11.60
C VAL A 264 -8.63 -15.19 -12.73
N ARG A 265 -9.67 -16.00 -12.92
CA ARG A 265 -10.71 -15.71 -13.93
C ARG A 265 -11.51 -14.46 -13.57
N ARG A 266 -12.09 -13.82 -14.58
CA ARG A 266 -13.11 -12.79 -14.36
C ARG A 266 -14.31 -13.43 -13.65
N GLU A 267 -14.93 -12.66 -12.78
CA GLU A 267 -16.26 -13.03 -12.28
C GLU A 267 -17.30 -12.97 -13.41
N THR A 268 -18.38 -13.69 -13.20
CA THR A 268 -19.51 -13.84 -14.11
C THR A 268 -20.79 -13.45 -13.39
N GLU A 269 -21.89 -13.33 -14.12
CA GLU A 269 -23.21 -13.12 -13.52
C GLU A 269 -23.55 -14.20 -12.48
N GLN A 270 -23.17 -15.46 -12.73
CA GLN A 270 -23.37 -16.56 -11.78
C GLN A 270 -22.62 -16.33 -10.46
N ASP A 271 -21.43 -15.73 -10.49
CA ASP A 271 -20.70 -15.41 -9.25
C ASP A 271 -21.41 -14.32 -8.45
N LEU A 272 -22.04 -13.37 -9.13
CA LEU A 272 -22.79 -12.27 -8.50
C LEU A 272 -24.07 -12.76 -7.82
N LEU A 273 -24.73 -13.74 -8.43
CA LEU A 273 -25.98 -14.34 -7.94
C LEU A 273 -25.74 -15.57 -7.04
N ALA A 274 -24.48 -15.96 -6.79
CA ALA A 274 -24.16 -17.20 -6.07
C ALA A 274 -24.61 -17.21 -4.60
N LEU A 275 -24.98 -16.06 -4.06
CA LEU A 275 -25.51 -15.91 -2.70
C LEU A 275 -27.04 -15.82 -2.65
N ASP A 276 -27.70 -15.78 -3.80
CA ASP A 276 -29.16 -15.80 -3.88
C ASP A 276 -29.67 -17.18 -3.48
N VAL A 277 -30.70 -17.21 -2.64
CA VAL A 277 -31.38 -18.44 -2.25
C VAL A 277 -32.44 -18.77 -3.31
N ALA A 278 -32.59 -20.05 -3.65
CA ALA A 278 -33.72 -20.48 -4.47
C ALA A 278 -35.03 -20.31 -3.68
N ASP A 279 -36.12 -19.97 -4.38
CA ASP A 279 -37.46 -20.08 -3.81
C ASP A 279 -37.75 -21.55 -3.47
N GLU A 280 -38.29 -21.81 -2.26
CA GLU A 280 -38.68 -23.16 -1.77
C GLU A 280 -39.72 -23.86 -2.66
#